data_AF-R7HGL8-F1
#
_entry.id   AF-R7HGL8-F1
#
_cell.length_a   1.000
_cell.length_b   1.000
_cell.length_c   1.000
_cell.angle_alpha   90.00
_cell.angle_beta   90.00
_cell.angle_gamma   90.00
#
_symmetry.space_group_name_H-M   'P 1'
#
loop_
_entity.id
_entity.type
_entity.pdbx_description
1 polymer ?
#
loop_
_entity_poly.entity_id
_entity_poly.type
_entity_poly.pdbx_seq_one_letter_code
_entity_poly.pdbx_strand_id
1 'polypeptide(L)'
;MYVCYSRSKNESHAKAVLYHLENWGFTMPEEDGEKNIMREVTYEQECESIARHQEAVVVLTPQLIQDITALVELDILKSSFEKGRIKIVVFLYGVESSTLPQRLSWLGKAQLVRVTGMESVFEGMCHAVAVRIEAELFKQGDFNSCKKKFYAFLARDAYLKRIFREYTSLEAYAAGTKIVLIYAMYCYIEMRYTTRITEPFYGNCIRKLYENVDYYTQWGTLQLRIAERSLFLSICHMKEIPEEKAV
;
A
#
# COMPACT_ATOMS: atom_id res chain seq x y z
N MET A 1 0.06 6.13 6.75
CA MET A 1 -1.27 5.49 6.66
C MET A 1 -1.91 5.48 8.03
N TYR A 2 -3.20 5.79 8.14
CA TYR A 2 -3.94 5.66 9.40
C TYR A 2 -4.53 4.25 9.51
N VAL A 3 -4.61 3.68 10.71
CA VAL A 3 -5.23 2.36 10.92
C VAL A 3 -6.24 2.47 12.06
N CYS A 4 -7.51 2.21 11.75
CA CYS A 4 -8.60 2.21 12.72
C CYS A 4 -8.99 0.78 13.06
N TYR A 5 -8.93 0.44 14.34
CA TYR A 5 -9.21 -0.89 14.88
C TYR A 5 -9.67 -0.78 16.34
N SER A 6 -10.24 -1.84 16.93
CA SER A 6 -10.59 -1.84 18.36
C SER A 6 -9.34 -1.98 19.21
N ARG A 7 -9.16 -1.09 20.19
CA ARG A 7 -8.03 -1.18 21.13
C ARG A 7 -8.28 -2.13 22.30
N SER A 8 -9.36 -2.91 22.24
CA SER A 8 -9.66 -3.92 23.26
C SER A 8 -8.54 -4.98 23.32
N LYS A 9 -8.16 -5.37 24.55
CA LYS A 9 -7.18 -6.44 24.79
C LYS A 9 -7.75 -7.73 24.18
N ASN A 10 -7.27 -8.11 22.99
CA ASN A 10 -7.41 -9.40 22.27
C ASN A 10 -7.64 -9.27 20.75
N GLU A 11 -7.52 -8.09 20.13
CA GLU A 11 -7.71 -7.97 18.67
C GLU A 11 -6.48 -8.46 17.87
N SER A 12 -6.32 -9.79 17.80
CA SER A 12 -5.27 -10.46 17.03
C SER A 12 -5.31 -10.13 15.53
N HIS A 13 -6.51 -9.88 14.99
CA HIS A 13 -6.71 -9.48 13.60
C HIS A 13 -6.04 -8.15 13.26
N ALA A 14 -6.20 -7.14 14.12
CA ALA A 14 -5.57 -5.84 13.91
C ALA A 14 -4.04 -5.94 13.97
N LYS A 15 -3.51 -6.70 14.93
CA LYS A 15 -2.07 -6.95 15.03
C LYS A 15 -1.50 -7.63 13.78
N ALA A 16 -2.22 -8.59 13.21
CA ALA A 16 -1.82 -9.23 11.96
C ALA A 16 -1.79 -8.24 10.79
N VAL A 17 -2.82 -7.39 10.67
CA VAL A 17 -2.88 -6.34 9.63
C VAL A 17 -1.72 -5.35 9.80
N LEU A 18 -1.47 -4.86 11.01
CA LEU A 18 -0.37 -3.94 11.31
C LEU A 18 1.00 -4.57 10.97
N TYR A 19 1.22 -5.81 11.40
CA TYR A 19 2.44 -6.56 11.08
C TYR A 19 2.65 -6.67 9.57
N HIS A 20 1.59 -6.97 8.81
CA HIS A 20 1.71 -7.02 7.35
C HIS A 20 1.97 -5.63 6.77
N LEU A 21 1.26 -4.59 7.16
CA LEU A 21 1.50 -3.22 6.67
C LEU A 21 2.96 -2.78 6.89
N GLU A 22 3.51 -3.03 8.08
CA GLU A 22 4.91 -2.74 8.38
C GLU A 22 5.87 -3.52 7.47
N ASN A 23 5.60 -4.82 7.25
CA ASN A 23 6.39 -5.65 6.33
C ASN A 23 6.32 -5.19 4.86
N TRP A 24 5.25 -4.51 4.46
CA TRP A 24 5.13 -3.87 3.15
C TRP A 24 5.83 -2.50 3.09
N GLY A 25 6.37 -2.02 4.20
CA GLY A 25 7.12 -0.77 4.31
C GLY A 25 6.29 0.44 4.74
N PHE A 26 5.05 0.25 5.21
CA PHE A 26 4.30 1.35 5.79
C PHE A 26 4.84 1.68 7.18
N THR A 27 5.05 2.97 7.45
CA THR A 27 5.32 3.44 8.81
C THR A 27 4.03 3.35 9.62
N MET A 28 4.01 2.45 10.60
CA MET A 28 2.93 2.37 11.59
C MET A 28 3.16 3.43 12.67
N PRO A 29 2.10 4.09 13.17
CA PRO A 29 2.24 4.91 14.37
C PRO A 29 2.74 4.03 15.52
N GLU A 30 3.68 4.55 16.32
CA GLU A 30 4.17 3.84 17.50
C GLU A 30 2.98 3.46 18.39
N GLU A 31 2.87 2.17 18.75
CA GLU A 31 1.97 1.75 19.82
C GLU A 31 2.49 2.41 21.11
N ASP A 32 1.96 3.58 21.46
CA ASP A 32 2.19 4.25 22.75
C ASP A 32 1.47 3.45 23.86
N GLY A 33 1.91 2.21 24.05
CA GLY A 33 1.33 1.22 24.96
C GLY A 33 1.45 1.58 26.44
N GLU A 34 2.22 2.62 26.78
CA GLU A 34 2.41 3.04 28.17
C GLU A 34 2.36 4.56 28.41
N LYS A 35 2.47 5.41 27.37
CA LYS A 35 2.47 6.89 27.56
C LYS A 35 1.10 7.56 27.51
N ASN A 36 0.06 6.87 27.02
CA ASN A 36 -1.28 7.44 26.88
C ASN A 36 -2.29 7.01 27.97
N ILE A 37 -1.82 6.52 29.11
CA ILE A 37 -2.71 6.18 30.24
C ILE A 37 -3.28 7.45 30.91
N MET A 38 -2.81 8.66 30.57
CA MET A 38 -3.17 9.92 31.24
C MET A 38 -3.30 11.15 30.32
N ARG A 39 -3.54 10.99 29.01
CA ARG A 39 -3.91 12.14 28.16
C ARG A 39 -5.30 11.90 27.58
N GLU A 40 -6.28 12.66 28.07
CA GLU A 40 -7.52 12.89 27.32
C GLU A 40 -7.11 13.51 25.98
N VAL A 41 -7.04 12.69 24.93
CA VAL A 41 -6.90 13.18 23.57
C VAL A 41 -8.22 13.81 23.22
N THR A 42 -8.23 15.10 22.90
CA THR A 42 -9.46 15.78 22.51
C THR A 42 -9.89 15.33 21.12
N TYR A 43 -11.19 15.40 20.83
CA TYR A 43 -11.74 15.14 19.49
C TYR A 43 -11.03 15.97 18.40
N GLU A 44 -10.61 17.19 18.73
CA GLU A 44 -9.87 18.09 17.83
C GLU A 44 -8.47 17.55 17.51
N GLN A 45 -7.76 17.04 18.51
CA GLN A 45 -6.45 16.41 18.31
C GLN A 45 -6.55 15.14 17.45
N GLU A 46 -7.61 14.35 17.63
CA GLU A 46 -7.86 13.20 16.74
C GLU A 46 -8.19 13.64 15.31
N CYS A 47 -9.00 14.69 15.15
CA CYS A 47 -9.29 15.27 13.84
C CYS A 47 -8.01 15.73 13.13
N GLU A 48 -7.12 16.44 13.83
CA GLU A 48 -5.84 16.87 13.29
C GLU A 48 -4.92 15.70 12.94
N SER A 49 -4.90 14.66 13.76
CA SER A 49 -4.11 13.45 13.52
C SER A 49 -4.57 12.72 12.26
N ILE A 50 -5.88 12.45 12.15
CA ILE A 50 -6.47 11.77 10.99
C ILE A 50 -6.33 12.62 9.74
N ALA A 51 -6.50 13.94 9.83
CA ALA A 51 -6.40 14.86 8.70
C ALA A 51 -5.01 14.87 8.02
N ARG A 52 -3.95 14.44 8.70
CA ARG A 52 -2.60 14.30 8.12
C ARG A 52 -2.48 13.10 7.16
N HIS A 53 -3.46 12.20 7.17
CA HIS A 53 -3.42 10.96 6.41
C HIS A 53 -4.28 11.04 5.15
N GLN A 54 -3.72 10.61 4.02
CA GLN A 54 -4.42 10.53 2.73
C GLN A 54 -5.02 9.13 2.47
N GLU A 55 -4.71 8.19 3.35
CA GLU A 55 -5.06 6.78 3.24
C GLU A 55 -5.30 6.20 4.64
N ALA A 56 -6.32 5.35 4.76
CA ALA A 56 -6.61 4.63 5.98
C ALA A 56 -6.99 3.16 5.71
N VAL A 57 -6.68 2.33 6.69
CA VAL A 57 -7.14 0.95 6.80
C VAL A 57 -8.10 0.85 7.98
N VAL A 58 -9.24 0.19 7.77
CA VAL A 58 -10.20 -0.11 8.84
C VAL A 58 -10.23 -1.62 9.03
N VAL A 59 -9.93 -2.10 10.23
CA VAL A 59 -10.03 -3.52 10.59
C VAL A 59 -11.39 -3.73 11.25
N LEU A 60 -12.41 -4.03 10.45
CA LEU A 60 -13.77 -4.12 10.93
C LEU A 60 -14.09 -5.50 11.49
N THR A 61 -14.17 -5.56 12.82
CA THR A 61 -14.57 -6.74 13.61
C THR A 61 -15.90 -6.47 14.32
N PRO A 62 -16.58 -7.50 14.83
CA PRO A 62 -17.73 -7.30 15.72
C PRO A 62 -17.41 -6.45 16.96
N GLN A 63 -16.17 -6.52 17.45
CA GLN A 63 -15.69 -5.75 18.60
C GLN A 63 -15.58 -4.26 18.26
N LEU A 64 -15.03 -3.90 17.11
CA LEU A 64 -14.94 -2.50 16.67
C LEU A 64 -16.30 -1.82 16.62
N ILE A 65 -17.34 -2.54 16.15
CA ILE A 65 -18.72 -2.02 16.06
C ILE A 65 -19.27 -1.60 17.44
N GLN A 66 -18.73 -2.15 18.53
CA GLN A 66 -19.13 -1.87 19.91
C GLN A 66 -18.16 -0.92 20.64
N ASP A 67 -17.00 -0.63 20.03
CA ASP A 67 -15.94 0.18 20.63
C ASP A 67 -16.21 1.68 20.42
N ILE A 68 -16.62 2.37 21.48
CA ILE A 68 -16.99 3.79 21.43
C ILE A 68 -15.85 4.65 20.87
N THR A 69 -14.61 4.36 21.26
CA THR A 69 -13.43 5.10 20.81
C THR A 69 -13.22 4.92 19.31
N ALA A 70 -13.24 3.66 18.84
CA ALA A 70 -13.10 3.38 17.41
C ALA A 70 -14.26 3.96 16.58
N LEU A 71 -15.47 4.02 17.15
CA LEU A 71 -16.62 4.65 16.49
C LEU A 71 -16.46 6.19 16.34
N VAL A 72 -15.77 6.85 17.27
CA VAL A 72 -15.42 8.27 17.13
C VAL A 72 -14.41 8.47 16.00
N GLU A 73 -13.34 7.66 15.96
CA GLU A 73 -12.37 7.66 14.87
C GLU A 73 -13.05 7.43 13.51
N LEU A 74 -14.00 6.50 13.44
CA LEU A 74 -14.77 6.22 12.22
C LEU A 74 -15.64 7.39 11.77
N ASP A 75 -16.23 8.17 12.67
CA ASP A 75 -17.00 9.36 12.29
C ASP A 75 -16.09 10.45 11.70
N ILE A 76 -14.88 10.60 12.24
CA ILE A 76 -13.86 11.52 11.68
C ILE A 76 -13.43 11.05 10.28
N LEU A 77 -13.17 9.74 10.14
CA LEU A 77 -12.83 9.12 8.86
C LEU A 77 -13.95 9.30 7.83
N LYS A 78 -15.21 9.13 8.22
CA LYS A 78 -16.38 9.33 7.36
C LYS A 78 -16.39 10.73 6.76
N SER A 79 -16.25 11.76 7.60
CA SER A 79 -16.23 13.17 7.16
C SER A 79 -15.11 13.44 6.15
N SER A 80 -13.93 12.85 6.37
CA SER A 80 -12.78 12.97 5.47
C SER A 80 -12.97 12.20 4.16
N PHE A 81 -13.59 11.02 4.23
CA PHE A 81 -13.87 10.15 3.10
C PHE A 81 -14.93 10.74 2.16
N GLU A 82 -16.03 11.27 2.73
CA GLU A 82 -17.09 11.94 1.96
C GLU A 82 -16.59 13.20 1.24
N LYS A 83 -15.58 13.88 1.79
CA LYS A 83 -14.89 15.01 1.14
C LYS A 83 -13.84 14.58 0.11
N GLY A 84 -13.63 13.29 -0.10
CA GLY A 84 -12.62 12.74 -1.00
C GLY A 84 -11.17 12.97 -0.57
N ARG A 85 -10.93 13.34 0.70
CA ARG A 85 -9.59 13.67 1.22
C ARG A 85 -8.79 12.43 1.61
N ILE A 86 -9.48 11.35 1.96
CA ILE A 86 -8.88 10.08 2.37
C ILE A 86 -9.47 8.93 1.57
N LYS A 87 -8.62 7.97 1.20
CA LYS A 87 -9.04 6.68 0.62
C LYS A 87 -9.01 5.62 1.70
N ILE A 88 -10.01 4.73 1.71
CA ILE A 88 -10.18 3.75 2.78
C ILE A 88 -10.25 2.33 2.20
N VAL A 89 -9.47 1.43 2.80
CA VAL A 89 -9.55 -0.03 2.61
C VAL A 89 -10.08 -0.65 3.90
N VAL A 90 -11.13 -1.46 3.79
CA VAL A 90 -11.82 -2.05 4.95
C VAL A 90 -11.63 -3.57 4.92
N PHE A 91 -11.01 -4.12 5.95
CA PHE A 91 -10.90 -5.55 6.17
C PHE A 91 -12.08 -6.02 7.01
N LEU A 92 -12.95 -6.84 6.44
CA LEU A 92 -14.11 -7.41 7.10
C LEU A 92 -13.74 -8.75 7.73
N TYR A 93 -13.62 -8.79 9.05
CA TYR A 93 -13.31 -9.98 9.84
C TYR A 93 -14.57 -10.50 10.53
N GLY A 94 -15.19 -11.56 9.99
CA GLY A 94 -16.41 -12.13 10.58
C GLY A 94 -17.63 -11.19 10.53
N VAL A 95 -17.59 -10.15 9.69
CA VAL A 95 -18.67 -9.19 9.47
C VAL A 95 -19.09 -9.25 8.01
N GLU A 96 -20.39 -9.16 7.75
CA GLU A 96 -20.93 -9.04 6.39
C GLU A 96 -21.29 -7.58 6.09
N SER A 97 -21.06 -7.14 4.86
CA SER A 97 -21.38 -5.75 4.47
C SER A 97 -22.87 -5.43 4.57
N SER A 98 -23.73 -6.43 4.34
CA SER A 98 -25.19 -6.37 4.46
C SER A 98 -25.68 -6.24 5.90
N THR A 99 -24.88 -6.64 6.89
CA THR A 99 -25.26 -6.65 8.31
C THR A 99 -24.70 -5.45 9.07
N LEU A 100 -24.05 -4.52 8.37
CA LEU A 100 -23.51 -3.32 8.99
C LEU A 100 -24.64 -2.43 9.55
N PRO A 101 -24.48 -1.91 10.78
CA PRO A 101 -25.40 -0.91 11.32
C PRO A 101 -25.52 0.29 10.39
N GLN A 102 -26.68 0.94 10.37
CA GLN A 102 -26.95 2.08 9.48
C GLN A 102 -25.89 3.19 9.59
N ARG A 103 -25.37 3.45 10.81
CA ARG A 103 -24.28 4.40 11.06
C ARG A 103 -23.01 4.09 10.27
N LEU A 104 -22.72 2.80 10.02
CA LEU A 104 -21.52 2.31 9.33
C LEU A 104 -21.76 1.95 7.86
N SER A 105 -22.99 2.10 7.35
CA SER A 105 -23.35 1.79 5.96
C SER A 105 -22.49 2.51 4.90
N TRP A 106 -21.92 3.66 5.25
CA TRP A 106 -21.02 4.42 4.38
C TRP A 106 -19.73 3.67 4.05
N LEU A 107 -19.26 2.76 4.93
CA LEU A 107 -18.10 1.91 4.67
C LEU A 107 -18.33 0.99 3.46
N GLY A 108 -19.58 0.70 3.12
CA GLY A 108 -19.94 -0.04 1.90
C GLY A 108 -19.52 0.64 0.59
N LYS A 109 -19.18 1.94 0.64
CA LYS A 109 -18.66 2.71 -0.51
C LYS A 109 -17.14 2.67 -0.61
N ALA A 110 -16.44 2.16 0.41
CA ALA A 110 -14.99 2.02 0.43
C ALA A 110 -14.55 0.71 -0.24
N GLN A 111 -13.24 0.50 -0.38
CA GLN A 111 -12.71 -0.78 -0.87
C GLN A 111 -12.88 -1.83 0.22
N LEU A 112 -13.83 -2.74 0.06
CA LEU A 112 -14.08 -3.82 0.99
C LEU A 112 -13.24 -5.06 0.64
N VAL A 113 -12.68 -5.70 1.66
CA VAL A 113 -11.92 -6.94 1.57
C VAL A 113 -12.46 -7.89 2.62
N ARG A 114 -13.14 -8.96 2.18
CA ARG A 114 -13.63 -9.99 3.11
C ARG A 114 -12.48 -10.89 3.50
N VAL A 115 -12.17 -10.97 4.78
CA VAL A 115 -11.05 -11.80 5.25
C VAL A 115 -11.52 -13.21 5.56
N THR A 116 -11.05 -14.17 4.77
CA THR A 116 -11.32 -15.61 4.92
C THR A 116 -10.05 -16.42 5.17
N GLY A 117 -8.88 -15.82 4.94
CA GLY A 117 -7.56 -16.44 5.13
C GLY A 117 -6.44 -15.52 4.65
N MET A 118 -5.21 -16.03 4.61
CA MET A 118 -4.03 -15.25 4.25
C MET A 118 -4.11 -14.64 2.85
N GLU A 119 -4.71 -15.33 1.88
CA GLU A 119 -4.85 -14.79 0.51
C GLU A 119 -5.65 -13.49 0.47
N SER A 120 -6.79 -13.45 1.18
CA SER A 120 -7.61 -12.23 1.29
C SER A 120 -6.92 -11.12 2.07
N VAL A 121 -6.07 -11.44 3.06
CA VAL A 121 -5.26 -10.43 3.76
C VAL A 121 -4.26 -9.81 2.79
N PHE A 122 -3.58 -10.65 1.98
CA PHE A 122 -2.65 -10.19 0.97
C PHE A 122 -3.33 -9.34 -0.11
N GLU A 123 -4.51 -9.72 -0.58
CA GLU A 123 -5.32 -8.92 -1.50
C GLU A 123 -5.62 -7.54 -0.90
N GLY A 124 -6.02 -7.49 0.36
CA GLY A 124 -6.25 -6.21 1.05
C GLY A 124 -4.98 -5.37 1.20
N MET A 125 -3.84 -6.00 1.47
CA MET A 125 -2.55 -5.29 1.46
C MET A 125 -2.25 -4.70 0.08
N CYS A 126 -2.52 -5.45 -1.00
CA CYS A 126 -2.35 -4.94 -2.36
C CYS A 126 -3.24 -3.71 -2.61
N HIS A 127 -4.48 -3.70 -2.13
CA HIS A 127 -5.33 -2.50 -2.21
C HIS A 127 -4.76 -1.31 -1.44
N ALA A 128 -4.27 -1.53 -0.21
CA ALA A 128 -3.67 -0.47 0.60
C ALA A 128 -2.42 0.12 -0.09
N VAL A 129 -1.57 -0.72 -0.66
CA VAL A 129 -0.38 -0.32 -1.43
C VAL A 129 -0.76 0.42 -2.72
N ALA A 130 -1.77 -0.06 -3.44
CA ALA A 130 -2.22 0.58 -4.66
C ALA A 130 -2.70 2.02 -4.40
N VAL A 131 -3.45 2.23 -3.32
CA VAL A 131 -3.88 3.57 -2.88
C VAL A 131 -2.68 4.49 -2.63
N ARG A 132 -1.65 3.99 -1.92
CA ARG A 132 -0.42 4.75 -1.64
C ARG A 132 0.32 5.14 -2.91
N ILE A 133 0.51 4.18 -3.81
CA ILE A 133 1.19 4.39 -5.09
C ILE A 133 0.43 5.40 -5.94
N GLU A 134 -0.90 5.32 -6.00
CA GLU A 134 -1.72 6.26 -6.77
C GLU A 134 -1.66 7.67 -6.20
N ALA A 135 -1.67 7.82 -4.88
CA ALA A 135 -1.49 9.10 -4.22
C ALA A 135 -0.11 9.72 -4.55
N GLU A 136 0.95 8.93 -4.56
CA GLU A 136 2.28 9.44 -4.91
C GLU A 136 2.37 9.83 -6.39
N LEU A 137 1.88 8.99 -7.28
CA LEU A 137 1.85 9.31 -8.71
C LEU A 137 1.07 10.59 -9.00
N PHE A 138 0.01 10.86 -8.25
CA PHE A 138 -0.72 12.11 -8.33
C PHE A 138 0.11 13.31 -7.86
N LYS A 139 0.87 13.19 -6.75
CA LYS A 139 1.77 14.25 -6.24
C LYS A 139 2.88 14.60 -7.22
N GLN A 140 3.39 13.61 -7.96
CA GLN A 140 4.39 13.82 -9.01
C GLN A 140 3.85 14.63 -10.20
N GLY A 141 2.56 14.99 -10.21
CA GLY A 141 1.94 15.93 -11.16
C GLY A 141 1.67 15.36 -12.55
N ASP A 142 2.42 14.34 -12.97
CA ASP A 142 2.19 13.63 -14.23
C ASP A 142 2.85 12.24 -14.21
N PHE A 143 2.03 11.18 -14.22
CA PHE A 143 2.50 9.81 -14.40
C PHE A 143 3.36 9.64 -15.67
N ASN A 144 3.11 10.45 -16.72
CA ASN A 144 3.91 10.42 -17.93
C ASN A 144 5.31 10.99 -17.71
N SER A 145 5.50 11.93 -16.79
CA SER A 145 6.84 12.40 -16.39
C SER A 145 7.65 11.26 -15.78
N CYS A 146 7.04 10.49 -14.88
CA CYS A 146 7.65 9.31 -14.31
C CYS A 146 8.02 8.25 -15.36
N LYS A 147 7.09 7.97 -16.28
CA LYS A 147 7.36 7.08 -17.43
C LYS A 147 8.51 7.60 -18.30
N LYS A 148 8.55 8.89 -18.61
CA LYS A 148 9.64 9.49 -19.42
C LYS A 148 11.00 9.29 -18.74
N LYS A 149 11.10 9.55 -17.44
CA LYS A 149 12.32 9.30 -16.65
C LYS A 149 12.70 7.81 -16.70
N PHE A 150 11.73 6.92 -16.51
CA PHE A 150 11.94 5.47 -16.60
C PHE A 150 12.50 5.05 -17.97
N TYR A 151 11.87 5.48 -19.07
CA TYR A 151 12.34 5.13 -20.41
C TYR A 151 13.69 5.75 -20.75
N ALA A 152 13.98 6.97 -20.27
CA ALA A 152 15.29 7.58 -20.42
C ALA A 152 16.38 6.82 -19.65
N PHE A 153 16.06 6.33 -18.46
CA PHE A 153 16.96 5.46 -17.68
C PHE A 153 17.17 4.12 -18.38
N LEU A 154 16.08 3.46 -18.79
CA LEU A 154 16.13 2.23 -19.57
C LEU A 154 16.97 2.41 -20.84
N ALA A 155 16.88 3.56 -21.50
CA ALA A 155 17.64 3.87 -22.71
C ALA A 155 19.17 3.86 -22.53
N ARG A 156 19.68 3.94 -21.29
CA ARG A 156 21.12 3.95 -21.00
C ARG A 156 21.69 2.55 -20.73
N ASP A 157 20.85 1.62 -20.28
CA ASP A 157 21.31 0.32 -19.77
C ASP A 157 20.90 -0.85 -20.68
N ALA A 158 21.87 -1.45 -21.36
CA ALA A 158 21.63 -2.54 -22.32
C ALA A 158 21.04 -3.81 -21.66
N TYR A 159 21.39 -4.08 -20.40
CA TYR A 159 20.90 -5.25 -19.68
C TYR A 159 19.43 -5.06 -19.30
N LEU A 160 19.09 -3.91 -18.72
CA LEU A 160 17.69 -3.58 -18.39
C LEU A 160 16.81 -3.51 -19.64
N LYS A 161 17.29 -2.95 -20.76
CA LYS A 161 16.56 -2.98 -22.04
C LYS A 161 16.19 -4.39 -22.46
N ARG A 162 17.13 -5.34 -22.32
CA ARG A 162 16.90 -6.73 -22.72
C ARG A 162 15.83 -7.37 -21.87
N ILE A 163 15.90 -7.23 -20.54
CA ILE A 163 14.86 -7.76 -19.64
C ILE A 163 13.51 -7.11 -19.93
N PHE A 164 13.48 -5.78 -20.12
CA PHE A 164 12.24 -5.07 -20.42
C PHE A 164 11.60 -5.55 -21.73
N ARG A 165 12.39 -5.85 -22.75
CA ARG A 165 11.90 -6.42 -24.01
C ARG A 165 11.23 -7.79 -23.78
N GLU A 166 11.84 -8.67 -22.99
CA GLU A 166 11.22 -9.95 -22.62
C GLU A 166 9.94 -9.73 -21.81
N TYR A 167 9.92 -8.77 -20.89
CA TYR A 167 8.71 -8.42 -20.15
C TYR A 167 7.57 -7.97 -21.09
N THR A 168 7.87 -7.17 -22.12
CA THR A 168 6.87 -6.70 -23.10
C THR A 168 6.41 -7.76 -24.09
N SER A 169 7.21 -8.82 -24.35
CA SER A 169 6.82 -9.91 -25.25
C SER A 169 5.88 -10.91 -24.60
N LEU A 170 5.82 -10.94 -23.26
CA LEU A 170 4.92 -11.80 -22.51
C LEU A 170 3.45 -11.35 -22.63
N GLU A 171 2.57 -12.35 -22.71
CA GLU A 171 1.13 -12.18 -22.72
C GLU A 171 0.59 -11.48 -21.46
N ALA A 172 -0.59 -10.85 -21.59
CA ALA A 172 -1.22 -10.12 -20.49
C ALA A 172 -1.51 -11.01 -19.27
N TYR A 173 -1.82 -12.29 -19.49
CA TYR A 173 -2.14 -13.24 -18.42
C TYR A 173 -0.90 -13.82 -17.70
N ALA A 174 0.31 -13.57 -18.19
CA ALA A 174 1.56 -14.04 -17.57
C ALA A 174 2.02 -13.13 -16.41
N ALA A 175 1.09 -12.71 -15.54
CA ALA A 175 1.34 -11.71 -14.50
C ALA A 175 2.45 -12.13 -13.52
N GLY A 176 2.47 -13.39 -13.07
CA GLY A 176 3.51 -13.91 -12.18
C GLY A 176 4.91 -13.80 -12.80
N THR A 177 5.08 -14.29 -14.03
CA THR A 177 6.36 -14.18 -14.77
C THR A 177 6.77 -12.72 -14.98
N LYS A 178 5.82 -11.83 -15.29
CA LYS A 178 6.09 -10.39 -15.42
C LYS A 178 6.59 -9.79 -14.11
N ILE A 179 6.05 -10.20 -12.97
CA ILE A 179 6.50 -9.75 -11.65
C ILE A 179 7.91 -10.27 -11.36
N VAL A 180 8.24 -11.51 -11.73
CA VAL A 180 9.61 -12.03 -11.62
C VAL A 180 10.59 -11.20 -12.44
N LEU A 181 10.24 -10.80 -13.67
CA LEU A 181 11.10 -9.94 -14.50
C LEU A 181 11.23 -8.52 -13.90
N ILE A 182 10.15 -7.97 -13.34
CA ILE A 182 10.19 -6.68 -12.63
C ILE A 182 11.11 -6.77 -11.40
N TYR A 183 11.02 -7.84 -10.63
CA TYR A 183 11.90 -8.09 -9.49
C TYR A 183 13.36 -8.21 -9.94
N ALA A 184 13.65 -8.95 -11.01
CA ALA A 184 15.00 -9.05 -11.57
C ALA A 184 15.57 -7.68 -12.00
N MET A 185 14.76 -6.83 -12.65
CA MET A 185 15.15 -5.45 -12.96
C MET A 185 15.42 -4.64 -11.70
N TYR A 186 14.56 -4.75 -10.70
CA TYR A 186 14.72 -4.05 -9.43
C TYR A 186 16.00 -4.50 -8.69
N CYS A 187 16.29 -5.80 -8.60
CA CYS A 187 17.52 -6.30 -7.98
C CYS A 187 18.77 -5.75 -8.67
N TYR A 188 18.79 -5.74 -10.01
CA TYR A 188 19.90 -5.15 -10.76
C TYR A 188 20.09 -3.66 -10.42
N ILE A 189 18.99 -2.92 -10.40
CA ILE A 189 18.99 -1.50 -10.05
C ILE A 189 19.47 -1.29 -8.61
N GLU A 190 18.95 -2.07 -7.67
CA GLU A 190 19.29 -2.01 -6.26
C GLU A 190 20.77 -2.30 -6.05
N MET A 191 21.35 -3.28 -6.75
CA MET A 191 22.78 -3.61 -6.66
C MET A 191 23.67 -2.52 -7.27
N ARG A 192 23.30 -1.95 -8.43
CA ARG A 192 24.15 -1.00 -9.16
C ARG A 192 24.00 0.44 -8.67
N TYR A 193 22.85 0.79 -8.08
CA TYR A 193 22.48 2.15 -7.72
C TYR A 193 22.00 2.29 -6.27
N THR A 194 22.39 1.38 -5.36
CA THR A 194 21.90 1.34 -3.96
C THR A 194 21.92 2.70 -3.27
N THR A 195 23.03 3.43 -3.37
CA THR A 195 23.24 4.73 -2.71
C THR A 195 22.33 5.85 -3.22
N ARG A 196 21.61 5.60 -4.31
CA ARG A 196 20.73 6.57 -4.98
C ARG A 196 19.26 6.31 -4.69
N ILE A 197 18.91 5.13 -4.18
CA ILE A 197 17.54 4.79 -3.78
C ILE A 197 17.24 5.55 -2.49
N THR A 198 16.34 6.52 -2.55
CA THR A 198 15.93 7.32 -1.38
C THR A 198 14.64 6.83 -0.74
N GLU A 199 13.84 6.06 -1.48
CA GLU A 199 12.52 5.60 -1.02
C GLU A 199 12.45 4.07 -1.14
N PRO A 200 12.77 3.33 -0.05
CA PRO A 200 12.83 1.87 -0.07
C PRO A 200 11.45 1.21 -0.16
N PHE A 201 10.36 1.94 0.15
CA PHE A 201 8.99 1.43 0.12
C PHE A 201 8.64 0.72 -1.20
N TYR A 202 8.98 1.31 -2.35
CA TYR A 202 8.65 0.74 -3.66
C TYR A 202 9.42 -0.56 -3.95
N GLY A 203 10.67 -0.64 -3.51
CA GLY A 203 11.45 -1.86 -3.57
C GLY A 203 10.87 -2.99 -2.73
N ASN A 204 10.43 -2.65 -1.52
CA ASN A 204 9.74 -3.59 -0.63
C ASN A 204 8.43 -4.10 -1.25
N CYS A 205 7.66 -3.24 -1.91
CA CYS A 205 6.45 -3.66 -2.62
C CYS A 205 6.77 -4.71 -3.70
N ILE A 206 7.81 -4.47 -4.52
CA ILE A 206 8.20 -5.42 -5.57
C ILE A 206 8.67 -6.75 -4.96
N ARG A 207 9.49 -6.69 -3.90
CA ARG A 207 9.99 -7.88 -3.20
C ARG A 207 8.86 -8.69 -2.58
N LYS A 208 7.89 -8.05 -1.93
CA LYS A 208 6.72 -8.71 -1.33
C LYS A 208 5.84 -9.37 -2.36
N LEU A 209 5.63 -8.73 -3.52
CA LEU A 209 4.92 -9.37 -4.63
C LEU A 209 5.70 -10.61 -5.11
N TYR A 210 7.00 -10.49 -5.36
CA TYR A 210 7.84 -11.61 -5.78
C TYR A 210 7.82 -12.79 -4.80
N GLU A 211 8.00 -12.54 -3.50
CA GLU A 211 7.98 -13.57 -2.43
C GLU A 211 6.70 -14.40 -2.43
N ASN A 212 5.61 -13.84 -2.95
CA ASN A 212 4.31 -14.48 -2.95
C ASN A 212 3.94 -15.10 -4.32
N VAL A 213 4.77 -14.96 -5.37
CA VAL A 213 4.43 -15.37 -6.76
C VAL A 213 3.95 -16.81 -6.84
N ASP A 214 4.61 -17.72 -6.12
CA ASP A 214 4.28 -19.14 -6.14
C ASP A 214 3.18 -19.54 -5.15
N TYR A 215 2.80 -18.64 -4.23
CA TYR A 215 1.83 -18.94 -3.17
C TYR A 215 0.38 -18.74 -3.62
N TYR A 216 0.11 -17.79 -4.52
CA TYR A 216 -1.25 -17.48 -4.95
C TYR A 216 -1.55 -18.04 -6.34
N THR A 217 -2.66 -18.77 -6.43
CA THR A 217 -3.08 -19.49 -7.64
C THR A 217 -3.47 -18.56 -8.79
N GLN A 218 -3.81 -17.29 -8.52
CA GLN A 218 -4.16 -16.31 -9.54
C GLN A 218 -3.56 -14.93 -9.23
N TRP A 219 -2.70 -14.47 -10.14
CA TRP A 219 -2.16 -13.12 -10.13
C TRP A 219 -3.03 -12.19 -10.97
N GLY A 220 -3.58 -11.16 -10.33
CA GLY A 220 -4.46 -10.20 -10.97
C GLY A 220 -3.72 -9.02 -11.60
N THR A 221 -4.49 -8.21 -12.33
CA THR A 221 -4.02 -6.94 -12.90
C THR A 221 -3.58 -5.94 -11.83
N LEU A 222 -4.10 -6.06 -10.60
CA LEU A 222 -3.77 -5.16 -9.49
C LEU A 222 -2.31 -5.34 -9.06
N GLN A 223 -1.91 -6.57 -8.79
CA GLN A 223 -0.56 -6.90 -8.33
C GLN A 223 0.49 -6.52 -9.36
N LEU A 224 0.24 -6.85 -10.64
CA LEU A 224 1.14 -6.46 -11.73
C LEU A 224 1.27 -4.93 -11.83
N ARG A 225 0.15 -4.21 -11.74
CA ARG A 225 0.14 -2.73 -11.76
C ARG A 225 0.92 -2.14 -10.58
N ILE A 226 0.85 -2.75 -9.39
CA ILE A 226 1.65 -2.34 -8.22
C ILE A 226 3.13 -2.55 -8.50
N ALA A 227 3.52 -3.70 -9.04
CA ALA A 227 4.92 -3.99 -9.36
C ALA A 227 5.48 -2.99 -10.39
N GLU A 228 4.75 -2.76 -11.49
CA GLU A 228 5.14 -1.82 -12.55
C GLU A 228 5.31 -0.40 -12.03
N ARG A 229 4.29 0.10 -11.31
CA ARG A 229 4.30 1.46 -10.79
C ARG A 229 5.34 1.65 -9.69
N SER A 230 5.55 0.64 -8.85
CA SER A 230 6.63 0.63 -7.87
C SER A 230 7.98 0.76 -8.56
N LEU A 231 8.23 -0.01 -9.63
CA LEU A 231 9.49 0.08 -10.38
C LEU A 231 9.70 1.49 -10.97
N PHE A 232 8.65 2.09 -11.53
CA PHE A 232 8.71 3.46 -12.04
C PHE A 232 9.05 4.46 -10.94
N LEU A 233 8.35 4.37 -9.81
CA LEU A 233 8.57 5.26 -8.66
C LEU A 233 9.97 5.06 -8.06
N SER A 234 10.47 3.83 -7.95
CA SER A 234 11.85 3.55 -7.52
C SER A 234 12.84 4.36 -8.34
N ILE A 235 12.66 4.46 -9.66
CA ILE A 235 13.52 5.27 -10.55
C ILE A 235 13.23 6.77 -10.44
N CYS A 236 11.96 7.17 -10.37
CA CYS A 236 11.59 8.59 -10.26
C CYS A 236 12.18 9.28 -9.03
N HIS A 237 12.27 8.54 -7.92
CA HIS A 237 12.80 9.04 -6.65
C HIS A 237 14.33 8.90 -6.54
N MET A 238 15.03 8.27 -7.48
CA MET A 238 16.49 8.19 -7.42
C MET A 238 17.15 9.57 -7.44
N LYS A 239 18.20 9.74 -6.63
CA LYS A 239 19.11 10.89 -6.76
C LYS A 239 19.77 10.89 -8.15
N GLU A 240 19.91 12.08 -8.75
CA GLU A 240 20.34 12.36 -10.13
C GLU A 240 21.14 11.24 -10.79
N ILE A 241 20.57 10.62 -11.83
CA ILE A 241 21.21 9.59 -12.65
C ILE A 241 22.35 10.27 -13.45
N PRO A 242 23.64 10.02 -13.17
CA PRO A 242 24.72 10.59 -13.93
C PRO A 242 24.59 10.12 -15.37
N GLU A 243 24.94 10.99 -16.29
CA GLU A 243 25.27 10.58 -17.64
C GLU A 243 26.41 9.58 -17.52
N GLU A 244 26.21 8.36 -18.04
CA GLU A 244 27.31 7.40 -18.12
C GLU A 244 28.42 8.09 -18.93
N LYS A 245 29.56 8.36 -18.28
CA LYS A 245 30.80 8.55 -19.03
C LYS A 245 31.04 7.22 -19.72
N ALA A 246 30.89 7.21 -21.04
CA ALA A 246 31.34 6.11 -21.88
C ALA A 246 32.77 5.76 -21.45
N VAL A 247 32.96 4.55 -20.94
CA VAL A 247 34.27 3.94 -20.73
C VAL A 247 34.65 3.21 -22.01
#